data_AF-A0A849ULP0-F1
#
_entry.id   AF-A0A849ULP0-F1
#
_cell.length_a   1.000
_cell.length_b   1.000
_cell.length_c   1.000
_cell.angle_alpha   90.00
_cell.angle_beta   90.00
_cell.angle_gamma   90.00
#
_symmetry.space_group_name_H-M   'P 1'
#
loop_
_entity.id
_entity.type
_entity.pdbx_description
1 polymer ?
#
loop_
_entity_poly.entity_id
_entity_poly.type
_entity_poly.pdbx_seq_one_letter_code
_entity_poly.pdbx_strand_id
1 'polypeptide(L)'
;MKKTLALLLALVTGSVFAAMPVEKSITHVSTPFQLGVDEYHYLYPKEYGVHGLRLNCYFVENRYMHGIDLGFWNVSEDASGLQLAIYRNETHDFGGVQLALWNAETKQVGGVQVATISTDAEDLYGIQLTGLLGKAREVNGIQIGGLTAESDSETDKCWAKGIQASLFKTGAENLAGIQIGGVFTEAGWYADGIQLGLLFTESRYTRGIQIGGLTARAKETTGVQLGGLMAKSDIKADGILQGAIILAEAGDLKGCLQFALGAANVTGESDGVQLAGLSTMAGSLDGLEVAGIWNYVFEDVQGAQVALLYNHARYVRGLQLGLINHCERLDGVQIGLINTVKECRFSTCPLLRVDF
;
A
#
# COMPACT_ATOMS: atom_id res chain seq x y z
N MET A 1 16.19 -35.91 -21.98
CA MET A 1 15.35 -35.26 -20.95
C MET A 1 15.81 -35.58 -19.52
N LYS A 2 15.90 -36.84 -19.08
CA LYS A 2 16.31 -37.18 -17.69
C LYS A 2 17.70 -36.66 -17.28
N LYS A 3 18.70 -36.74 -18.18
CA LYS A 3 20.07 -36.26 -17.89
C LYS A 3 20.18 -34.73 -17.82
N THR A 4 19.36 -34.03 -18.61
CA THR A 4 19.31 -32.56 -18.63
C THR A 4 18.65 -32.00 -17.37
N LEU A 5 17.64 -32.69 -16.84
CA LEU A 5 16.98 -32.35 -15.58
C LEU A 5 17.90 -32.56 -14.36
N ALA A 6 18.68 -33.65 -14.36
CA ALA A 6 19.67 -33.91 -13.32
C ALA A 6 20.81 -32.88 -13.31
N LEU A 7 21.23 -32.41 -14.50
CA LEU A 7 22.25 -31.38 -14.63
C LEU A 7 21.73 -30.01 -14.16
N LEU A 8 20.47 -29.67 -14.48
CA LEU A 8 19.80 -28.46 -13.98
C LEU A 8 19.62 -28.51 -12.46
N LEU A 9 19.22 -29.66 -11.90
CA LEU A 9 19.09 -29.83 -10.45
C LEU A 9 20.46 -29.71 -9.75
N ALA A 10 21.51 -30.27 -10.35
CA ALA A 10 22.88 -30.17 -9.84
C ALA A 10 23.47 -28.74 -9.93
N LEU A 11 23.09 -27.97 -10.96
CA LEU A 11 23.48 -26.56 -11.10
C LEU A 11 22.75 -25.68 -10.09
N VAL A 12 21.46 -25.95 -9.84
CA VAL A 12 20.66 -25.23 -8.83
C VAL A 12 21.17 -25.56 -7.43
N THR A 13 21.40 -26.83 -7.10
CA THR A 13 21.97 -27.22 -5.78
C THR A 13 23.40 -26.72 -5.62
N GLY A 14 24.21 -26.73 -6.69
CA GLY A 14 25.57 -26.17 -6.68
C GLY A 14 25.60 -24.66 -6.45
N SER A 15 24.66 -23.90 -7.01
CA SER A 15 24.55 -22.45 -6.79
C SER A 15 24.05 -22.08 -5.39
N VAL A 16 23.18 -22.91 -4.78
CA VAL A 16 22.70 -22.71 -3.39
C VAL A 16 23.83 -22.94 -2.37
N PHE A 17 24.76 -23.86 -2.66
CA PHE A 17 25.95 -24.06 -1.81
C PHE A 17 27.03 -22.99 -2.00
N ALA A 18 27.11 -22.34 -3.16
CA ALA A 18 28.12 -21.32 -3.46
C ALA A 18 27.83 -19.94 -2.83
N ALA A 19 26.62 -19.71 -2.32
CA ALA A 19 26.23 -18.47 -1.64
C ALA A 19 26.41 -18.52 -0.12
N MET A 20 26.91 -19.63 0.44
CA MET A 20 27.24 -19.71 1.86
C MET A 20 28.42 -18.79 2.17
N PRO A 21 28.32 -17.84 3.12
CA PRO A 21 29.48 -17.10 3.57
C PRO A 21 30.50 -18.11 4.13
N VAL A 22 31.66 -18.14 3.49
CA VAL A 22 32.85 -18.79 4.02
C VAL A 22 33.13 -18.18 5.39
N GLU A 23 33.26 -19.06 6.40
CA GLU A 23 33.75 -18.77 7.75
C GLU A 23 32.69 -18.46 8.85
N LYS A 24 31.85 -19.45 9.17
CA LYS A 24 31.34 -19.64 10.54
C LYS A 24 32.08 -20.87 11.11
N SER A 25 33.03 -20.65 12.01
CA SER A 25 33.78 -21.73 12.66
C SER A 25 32.82 -22.71 13.33
N ILE A 26 32.85 -23.99 12.96
CA ILE A 26 32.03 -25.05 13.57
C ILE A 26 32.50 -25.22 15.02
N THR A 27 31.81 -24.61 15.98
CA THR A 27 32.11 -24.69 17.42
C THR A 27 31.38 -25.84 18.13
N HIS A 28 30.66 -26.68 17.37
CA HIS A 28 29.77 -27.72 17.87
C HIS A 28 30.05 -29.06 17.18
N VAL A 29 29.69 -30.16 17.84
CA VAL A 29 29.86 -31.51 17.26
C VAL A 29 28.82 -31.70 16.16
N SER A 30 29.24 -32.17 14.98
CA SER A 30 28.38 -32.32 13.81
C SER A 30 28.17 -33.78 13.42
N THR A 31 26.98 -34.10 12.91
CA THR A 31 26.66 -35.40 12.28
C THR A 31 26.19 -35.19 10.83
N PRO A 32 26.53 -36.08 9.87
CA PRO A 32 26.01 -36.00 8.51
C PRO A 32 24.55 -36.50 8.38
N PHE A 33 24.05 -37.21 9.39
CA PHE A 33 22.74 -37.83 9.37
C PHE A 33 22.06 -37.76 10.74
N GLN A 34 20.78 -37.43 10.75
CA GLN A 34 19.93 -37.43 11.94
C GLN A 34 18.59 -38.10 11.60
N LEU A 35 18.15 -38.96 12.52
CA LEU A 35 16.80 -39.53 12.53
C LEU A 35 16.20 -39.24 13.90
N GLY A 36 15.07 -38.57 13.91
CA GLY A 36 14.31 -38.23 15.11
C GLY A 36 12.86 -38.70 14.99
N VAL A 37 12.37 -39.40 16.01
CA VAL A 37 10.95 -39.80 16.07
C VAL A 37 10.16 -38.84 16.94
N ASP A 38 10.68 -38.52 18.13
CA ASP A 38 10.12 -37.59 19.11
C ASP A 38 11.23 -37.00 19.99
N GLU A 39 10.85 -36.20 20.99
CA GLU A 39 11.76 -35.53 21.92
C GLU A 39 12.57 -36.48 22.84
N TYR A 40 12.27 -37.78 22.87
CA TYR A 40 12.99 -38.79 23.64
C TYR A 40 13.71 -39.82 22.76
N HIS A 41 13.29 -39.96 21.50
CA HIS A 41 13.77 -40.96 20.56
C HIS A 41 14.44 -40.30 19.35
N TYR A 42 15.71 -39.93 19.52
CA TYR A 42 16.57 -39.35 18.48
C TYR A 42 17.95 -40.01 18.46
N LEU A 43 18.63 -39.98 17.31
CA LEU A 43 20.00 -40.51 17.19
C LEU A 43 21.04 -39.64 17.89
N TYR A 44 20.96 -38.32 17.66
CA TYR A 44 21.86 -37.34 18.27
C TYR A 44 21.05 -36.27 19.01
N PRO A 45 21.51 -35.82 20.19
CA PRO A 45 20.81 -34.81 20.96
C PRO A 45 20.91 -33.43 20.29
N LYS A 46 20.07 -32.49 20.75
CA LYS A 46 19.85 -31.19 20.11
C LYS A 46 21.10 -30.32 19.95
N GLU A 47 22.13 -30.54 20.77
CA GLU A 47 23.40 -29.82 20.72
C GLU A 47 24.26 -30.20 19.51
N TYR A 48 23.96 -31.33 18.86
CA TYR A 48 24.65 -31.75 17.65
C TYR A 48 24.09 -30.99 16.45
N GLY A 49 24.99 -30.40 15.67
CA GLY A 49 24.65 -29.84 14.37
C GLY A 49 24.49 -30.95 13.34
N VAL A 50 23.55 -30.79 12.41
CA VAL A 50 23.36 -31.75 11.32
C VAL A 50 23.81 -31.10 10.01
N HIS A 51 24.83 -31.68 9.37
CA HIS A 51 25.37 -31.22 8.09
C HIS A 51 25.16 -32.30 7.03
N GLY A 52 23.94 -32.40 6.50
CA GLY A 52 23.58 -33.46 5.56
C GLY A 52 22.08 -33.70 5.50
N LEU A 53 21.61 -34.85 5.97
CA LEU A 53 20.21 -35.25 5.92
C LEU A 53 19.61 -35.39 7.33
N ARG A 54 18.50 -34.69 7.58
CA ARG A 54 17.67 -34.87 8.78
C ARG A 54 16.30 -35.40 8.37
N LEU A 55 15.86 -36.47 9.05
CA LEU A 55 14.53 -37.05 8.92
C LEU A 55 13.83 -37.02 10.29
N ASN A 56 12.79 -36.20 10.44
CA ASN A 56 12.10 -36.01 11.72
C ASN A 56 10.61 -36.34 11.63
N CYS A 57 10.11 -37.25 12.47
CA CYS A 57 8.68 -37.59 12.51
C CYS A 57 7.84 -36.70 13.42
N TYR A 58 8.27 -36.43 14.65
CA TYR A 58 7.51 -35.61 15.58
C TYR A 58 8.50 -34.80 16.41
N PHE A 59 8.28 -33.50 16.53
CA PHE A 59 9.01 -32.56 17.39
C PHE A 59 10.44 -32.98 17.79
N VAL A 60 11.41 -32.80 16.86
CA VAL A 60 12.84 -33.00 17.14
C VAL A 60 13.60 -31.72 16.80
N GLU A 61 14.34 -31.23 17.79
CA GLU A 61 15.11 -30.00 17.71
C GLU A 61 16.59 -30.31 17.48
N ASN A 62 17.21 -29.62 16.52
CA ASN A 62 18.67 -29.51 16.43
C ASN A 62 19.02 -28.05 16.21
N ARG A 63 19.97 -27.56 16.99
CA ARG A 63 20.37 -26.16 16.98
C ARG A 63 20.82 -25.68 15.59
N TYR A 64 21.58 -26.51 14.90
CA TYR A 64 22.11 -26.23 13.56
C TYR A 64 21.66 -27.31 12.57
N MET A 65 21.03 -26.90 11.46
CA MET A 65 20.62 -27.80 10.38
C MET A 65 21.03 -27.25 9.01
N HIS A 66 22.10 -27.79 8.44
CA HIS A 66 22.61 -27.39 7.13
C HIS A 66 22.51 -28.57 6.14
N GLY A 67 21.59 -28.50 5.18
CA GLY A 67 21.42 -29.53 4.16
C GLY A 67 19.96 -29.75 3.75
N ILE A 68 19.50 -31.01 3.83
CA ILE A 68 18.14 -31.43 3.49
C ILE A 68 17.43 -31.87 4.77
N ASP A 69 16.35 -31.17 5.11
CA ASP A 69 15.59 -31.35 6.34
C ASP A 69 14.15 -31.73 5.99
N LEU A 70 13.80 -32.99 6.24
CA LEU A 70 12.48 -33.53 5.91
C LEU A 70 11.80 -33.95 7.21
N GLY A 71 10.59 -33.45 7.44
CA GLY A 71 9.86 -33.92 8.61
C GLY A 71 8.39 -33.56 8.64
N PHE A 72 7.73 -34.01 9.70
CA PHE A 72 6.41 -33.50 10.05
C PHE A 72 6.54 -32.12 10.69
N TRP A 73 7.44 -31.98 11.67
CA TRP A 73 7.74 -30.73 12.35
C TRP A 73 9.26 -30.58 12.49
N ASN A 74 9.82 -29.58 11.82
CA ASN A 74 11.24 -29.26 11.86
C ASN A 74 11.48 -28.07 12.79
N VAL A 75 12.36 -28.22 13.77
CA VAL A 75 12.73 -27.16 14.72
C VAL A 75 14.25 -26.99 14.70
N SER A 76 14.70 -25.76 14.50
CA SER A 76 16.12 -25.38 14.49
C SER A 76 16.34 -23.95 14.96
N GLU A 77 17.52 -23.62 15.47
CA GLU A 77 17.90 -22.22 15.67
C GLU A 77 18.42 -21.64 14.35
N ASP A 78 19.49 -22.23 13.79
CA ASP A 78 20.09 -21.82 12.52
C ASP A 78 19.91 -22.96 11.51
N ALA A 79 19.21 -22.69 10.41
CA ALA A 79 19.01 -23.67 9.36
C ALA A 79 19.31 -23.10 7.97
N SER A 80 19.95 -23.90 7.14
CA SER A 80 20.18 -23.53 5.73
C SER A 80 20.04 -24.70 4.78
N GLY A 81 19.59 -24.44 3.56
CA GLY A 81 19.43 -25.44 2.51
C GLY A 81 17.96 -25.65 2.14
N LEU A 82 17.50 -26.90 2.14
CA LEU A 82 16.13 -27.27 1.79
C LEU A 82 15.41 -27.83 3.01
N GLN A 83 14.35 -27.15 3.46
CA GLN A 83 13.45 -27.65 4.50
C GLN A 83 12.07 -27.97 3.93
N LEU A 84 11.56 -29.16 4.24
CA LEU A 84 10.21 -29.57 3.91
C LEU A 84 9.53 -30.12 5.17
N ALA A 85 8.43 -29.48 5.55
CA ALA A 85 7.58 -29.89 6.66
C ALA A 85 6.15 -30.19 6.20
N ILE A 86 5.56 -31.27 6.73
CA ILE A 86 4.13 -31.54 6.56
C ILE A 86 3.31 -30.62 7.46
N TYR A 87 3.69 -30.48 8.73
CA TYR A 87 3.02 -29.61 9.67
C TYR A 87 3.76 -28.27 9.75
N ARG A 88 4.91 -28.21 10.41
CA ARG A 88 5.51 -26.92 10.76
C ARG A 88 7.03 -26.87 10.57
N ASN A 89 7.53 -25.76 10.03
CA ASN A 89 8.93 -25.38 10.23
C ASN A 89 8.99 -24.26 11.26
N GLU A 90 9.89 -24.39 12.23
CA GLU A 90 10.18 -23.37 13.23
C GLU A 90 11.70 -23.13 13.24
N THR A 91 12.11 -21.91 12.90
CA THR A 91 13.53 -21.56 12.76
C THR A 91 13.81 -20.18 13.32
N HIS A 92 14.99 -19.92 13.89
CA HIS A 92 15.36 -18.53 14.21
C HIS A 92 15.93 -17.86 12.96
N ASP A 93 17.04 -18.36 12.44
CA ASP A 93 17.71 -17.85 11.25
C ASP A 93 17.64 -18.89 10.13
N PHE A 94 16.99 -18.54 9.01
CA PHE A 94 16.84 -19.44 7.87
C PHE A 94 17.50 -18.88 6.61
N GLY A 95 18.34 -19.69 5.95
CA GLY A 95 18.92 -19.37 4.63
C GLY A 95 18.70 -20.48 3.60
N GLY A 96 17.79 -20.30 2.64
CA GLY A 96 17.55 -21.29 1.59
C GLY A 96 16.11 -21.35 1.11
N VAL A 97 15.56 -22.56 0.95
CA VAL A 97 14.16 -22.80 0.56
C VAL A 97 13.44 -23.62 1.63
N GLN A 98 12.41 -23.05 2.24
CA GLN A 98 11.60 -23.65 3.28
C GLN A 98 10.15 -23.81 2.80
N LEU A 99 9.63 -25.02 2.86
CA LEU A 99 8.27 -25.37 2.47
C LEU A 99 7.55 -26.03 3.64
N ALA A 100 6.35 -25.56 3.98
CA ALA A 100 5.48 -26.17 4.98
C ALA A 100 4.07 -26.39 4.42
N LEU A 101 3.44 -27.56 4.66
CA LEU A 101 2.03 -27.72 4.28
C LEU A 101 1.08 -27.04 5.26
N TRP A 102 1.45 -26.78 6.52
CA TRP A 102 0.63 -25.99 7.45
C TRP A 102 1.27 -24.62 7.71
N ASN A 103 2.26 -24.54 8.60
CA ASN A 103 2.85 -23.27 9.05
C ASN A 103 4.37 -23.20 8.87
N ALA A 104 4.90 -22.02 8.56
CA ALA A 104 6.33 -21.75 8.63
C ALA A 104 6.58 -20.50 9.48
N GLU A 105 7.33 -20.66 10.57
CA GLU A 105 7.62 -19.57 11.50
C GLU A 105 9.12 -19.39 11.58
N THR A 106 9.59 -18.19 11.24
CA THR A 106 11.01 -17.93 11.18
C THR A 106 11.35 -16.50 11.51
N LYS A 107 12.16 -16.25 12.53
CA LYS A 107 12.51 -14.87 12.91
C LYS A 107 13.19 -14.12 11.76
N GLN A 108 14.26 -14.67 11.18
CA GLN A 108 14.97 -14.08 10.05
C GLN A 108 14.93 -14.99 8.83
N VAL A 109 14.30 -14.53 7.75
CA VAL A 109 14.19 -15.28 6.50
C VAL A 109 15.13 -14.69 5.46
N GLY A 110 16.28 -15.31 5.25
CA GLY A 110 17.26 -15.00 4.20
C GLY A 110 17.13 -15.91 2.99
N GLY A 111 15.93 -16.02 2.39
CA GLY A 111 15.67 -16.94 1.30
C GLY A 111 14.22 -16.97 0.84
N VAL A 112 13.70 -18.16 0.58
CA VAL A 112 12.31 -18.41 0.17
C VAL A 112 11.59 -19.21 1.25
N GLN A 113 10.50 -18.66 1.78
CA GLN A 113 9.61 -19.31 2.74
C GLN A 113 8.22 -19.48 2.13
N VAL A 114 7.68 -20.69 2.18
CA VAL A 114 6.35 -20.99 1.65
C VAL A 114 5.54 -21.82 2.65
N ALA A 115 4.30 -21.42 2.91
CA ALA A 115 3.35 -22.21 3.68
C ALA A 115 1.92 -22.14 3.12
N THR A 116 1.09 -23.16 3.31
CA THR A 116 -0.29 -23.11 2.79
C THR A 116 -1.26 -22.40 3.73
N ILE A 117 -1.06 -22.49 5.05
CA ILE A 117 -1.94 -21.85 6.03
C ILE A 117 -1.33 -20.52 6.46
N SER A 118 -0.21 -20.53 7.19
CA SER A 118 0.39 -19.28 7.65
C SER A 118 1.91 -19.27 7.60
N THR A 119 2.45 -18.08 7.38
CA THR A 119 3.86 -17.77 7.54
C THR A 119 3.99 -16.63 8.55
N ASP A 120 4.92 -16.74 9.48
CA ASP A 120 5.26 -15.66 10.41
C ASP A 120 6.77 -15.40 10.38
N ALA A 121 7.14 -14.13 10.33
CA ALA A 121 8.52 -13.69 10.38
C ALA A 121 8.71 -12.39 11.14
N GLU A 122 9.87 -12.21 11.75
CA GLU A 122 10.26 -10.91 12.30
C GLU A 122 10.89 -10.07 11.18
N ASP A 123 11.92 -10.57 10.51
CA ASP A 123 12.60 -9.90 9.42
C ASP A 123 12.64 -10.78 8.17
N LEU A 124 11.93 -10.35 7.12
CA LEU A 124 11.93 -11.01 5.82
C LEU A 124 12.94 -10.33 4.87
N TYR A 125 14.07 -10.97 4.60
CA TYR A 125 15.07 -10.56 3.60
C TYR A 125 15.02 -11.47 2.37
N GLY A 126 13.84 -11.61 1.77
CA GLY A 126 13.65 -12.58 0.69
C GLY A 126 12.22 -12.64 0.16
N ILE A 127 11.74 -13.86 -0.10
CA ILE A 127 10.42 -14.12 -0.65
C ILE A 127 9.60 -14.95 0.34
N GLN A 128 8.41 -14.47 0.66
CA GLN A 128 7.44 -15.17 1.49
C GLN A 128 6.14 -15.37 0.71
N LEU A 129 5.73 -16.63 0.54
CA LEU A 129 4.49 -16.99 -0.16
C LEU A 129 3.57 -17.78 0.76
N THR A 130 2.33 -17.34 0.90
CA THR A 130 1.41 -17.93 1.88
C THR A 130 0.04 -18.17 1.29
N GLY A 131 -0.53 -19.34 1.53
CA GLY A 131 -1.86 -19.67 1.01
C GLY A 131 -2.99 -18.89 1.69
N LEU A 132 -2.92 -18.61 2.99
CA LEU A 132 -3.93 -17.82 3.69
C LEU A 132 -3.33 -16.59 4.38
N LEU A 133 -2.54 -16.77 5.44
CA LEU A 133 -2.17 -15.71 6.39
C LEU A 133 -0.66 -15.42 6.39
N GLY A 134 -0.24 -14.39 5.67
CA GLY A 134 1.14 -13.92 5.65
C GLY A 134 1.37 -12.79 6.64
N LYS A 135 2.26 -13.00 7.62
CA LYS A 135 2.72 -11.97 8.56
C LYS A 135 4.24 -11.86 8.51
N ALA A 136 4.76 -10.64 8.54
CA ALA A 136 6.17 -10.36 8.72
C ALA A 136 6.35 -8.98 9.35
N ARG A 137 7.02 -8.85 10.50
CA ARG A 137 7.19 -7.54 11.17
C ARG A 137 7.88 -6.54 10.23
N GLU A 138 9.07 -6.84 9.73
CA GLU A 138 9.76 -6.09 8.69
C GLU A 138 9.86 -6.89 7.39
N VAL A 139 9.57 -6.23 6.27
CA VAL A 139 9.70 -6.81 4.93
C VAL A 139 10.76 -6.05 4.16
N ASN A 140 11.79 -6.75 3.71
CA ASN A 140 12.83 -6.27 2.81
C ASN A 140 12.89 -7.23 1.61
N GLY A 141 11.83 -7.24 0.79
CA GLY A 141 11.65 -8.24 -0.26
C GLY A 141 10.24 -8.34 -0.82
N ILE A 142 9.77 -9.57 -1.04
CA ILE A 142 8.45 -9.86 -1.63
C ILE A 142 7.63 -10.71 -0.66
N GLN A 143 6.43 -10.26 -0.33
CA GLN A 143 5.47 -10.99 0.48
C GLN A 143 4.14 -11.13 -0.27
N ILE A 144 3.69 -12.36 -0.53
CA ILE A 144 2.42 -12.61 -1.21
C ILE A 144 1.61 -13.57 -0.35
N GLY A 145 0.44 -13.12 0.09
CA GLY A 145 -0.50 -13.93 0.86
C GLY A 145 -1.80 -14.13 0.12
N GLY A 146 -2.42 -15.31 0.23
CA GLY A 146 -3.72 -15.55 -0.41
C GLY A 146 -4.81 -14.67 0.18
N LEU A 147 -4.93 -14.59 1.51
CA LEU A 147 -5.86 -13.67 2.18
C LEU A 147 -5.15 -12.42 2.70
N THR A 148 -4.09 -12.58 3.50
CA THR A 148 -3.42 -11.45 4.14
C THR A 148 -1.92 -11.42 3.91
N ALA A 149 -1.37 -10.22 3.76
CA ALA A 149 0.05 -9.92 3.76
C ALA A 149 0.25 -8.69 4.64
N GLU A 150 0.64 -8.91 5.90
CA GLU A 150 0.65 -7.88 6.94
C GLU A 150 2.05 -7.68 7.53
N SER A 151 2.42 -6.41 7.67
CA SER A 151 3.62 -5.93 8.36
C SER A 151 3.23 -4.93 9.44
N ASP A 152 3.25 -5.40 10.69
CA ASP A 152 2.78 -4.64 11.84
C ASP A 152 3.60 -4.95 13.09
N SER A 153 3.72 -3.97 13.99
CA SER A 153 4.43 -4.07 15.26
C SER A 153 3.76 -3.18 16.30
N GLU A 154 3.56 -3.71 17.51
CA GLU A 154 3.02 -2.91 18.63
C GLU A 154 4.05 -1.97 19.25
N THR A 155 5.34 -2.23 19.05
CA THR A 155 6.44 -1.61 19.83
C THR A 155 7.34 -0.70 19.01
N ASP A 156 7.55 -1.02 17.73
CA ASP A 156 8.57 -0.41 16.90
C ASP A 156 8.02 0.04 15.55
N LYS A 157 8.65 1.06 14.97
CA LYS A 157 8.33 1.48 13.60
C LYS A 157 8.77 0.40 12.64
N CYS A 158 7.84 -0.39 12.14
CA CYS A 158 8.15 -1.42 11.16
C CYS A 158 7.95 -0.91 9.72
N TRP A 159 8.65 -1.54 8.78
CA TRP A 159 8.61 -1.14 7.37
C TRP A 159 8.39 -2.33 6.46
N ALA A 160 7.53 -2.13 5.47
CA ALA A 160 7.46 -2.96 4.28
C ALA A 160 8.20 -2.28 3.12
N LYS A 161 9.46 -2.65 2.94
CA LYS A 161 10.33 -2.22 1.84
C LYS A 161 10.34 -3.28 0.75
N GLY A 162 9.55 -3.07 -0.30
CA GLY A 162 9.46 -3.99 -1.43
C GLY A 162 8.04 -4.16 -1.94
N ILE A 163 7.61 -5.41 -2.16
CA ILE A 163 6.31 -5.72 -2.77
C ILE A 163 5.49 -6.56 -1.79
N GLN A 164 4.26 -6.11 -1.51
CA GLN A 164 3.26 -6.92 -0.82
C GLN A 164 2.01 -7.09 -1.68
N ALA A 165 1.42 -8.28 -1.66
CA ALA A 165 0.15 -8.51 -2.35
C ALA A 165 -0.74 -9.54 -1.64
N SER A 166 -2.06 -9.33 -1.67
CA SER A 166 -3.05 -10.29 -1.19
C SER A 166 -4.48 -10.02 -1.69
N LEU A 167 -5.38 -11.00 -1.55
CA LEU A 167 -6.78 -10.87 -2.01
C LEU A 167 -7.70 -10.17 -1.00
N PHE A 168 -7.42 -10.27 0.31
CA PHE A 168 -8.26 -9.64 1.32
C PHE A 168 -7.61 -8.38 1.90
N LYS A 169 -6.48 -8.50 2.60
CA LYS A 169 -5.82 -7.36 3.23
C LYS A 169 -4.31 -7.35 2.99
N THR A 170 -3.82 -6.28 2.38
CA THR A 170 -2.38 -5.98 2.31
C THR A 170 -2.11 -4.78 3.22
N GLY A 171 -1.35 -4.98 4.29
CA GLY A 171 -1.16 -3.99 5.35
C GLY A 171 0.31 -3.78 5.70
N ALA A 172 0.71 -2.53 5.91
CA ALA A 172 1.98 -2.18 6.53
C ALA A 172 1.79 -1.01 7.50
N GLU A 173 2.60 -0.85 8.54
CA GLU A 173 2.64 0.43 9.25
C GLU A 173 3.24 1.53 8.35
N ASN A 174 4.38 1.23 7.73
CA ASN A 174 5.09 2.10 6.80
C ASN A 174 5.44 1.32 5.54
N LEU A 175 4.94 1.78 4.39
CA LEU A 175 5.28 1.22 3.08
C LEU A 175 6.37 2.07 2.43
N ALA A 176 7.41 1.40 1.92
CA ALA A 176 8.35 1.93 0.94
C ALA A 176 8.42 0.97 -0.26
N GLY A 177 7.48 1.10 -1.20
CA GLY A 177 7.40 0.18 -2.33
C GLY A 177 6.02 0.06 -2.96
N ILE A 178 5.59 -1.17 -3.22
CA ILE A 178 4.34 -1.49 -3.94
C ILE A 178 3.44 -2.36 -3.06
N GLN A 179 2.19 -1.95 -2.88
CA GLN A 179 1.14 -2.78 -2.29
C GLN A 179 0.00 -3.02 -3.29
N ILE A 180 -0.43 -4.27 -3.40
CA ILE A 180 -1.56 -4.69 -4.24
C ILE A 180 -2.55 -5.48 -3.39
N GLY A 181 -3.68 -4.87 -3.03
CA GLY A 181 -4.73 -5.51 -2.23
C GLY A 181 -6.04 -5.71 -2.98
N GLY A 182 -6.77 -6.77 -2.66
CA GLY A 182 -8.15 -6.93 -3.12
C GLY A 182 -9.11 -6.03 -2.33
N VAL A 183 -9.45 -6.41 -1.09
CA VAL A 183 -10.43 -5.63 -0.30
C VAL A 183 -9.78 -4.40 0.33
N PHE A 184 -8.73 -4.59 1.14
CA PHE A 184 -8.06 -3.53 1.90
C PHE A 184 -6.58 -3.45 1.52
N THR A 185 -6.13 -2.24 1.21
CA THR A 185 -4.71 -1.90 1.05
C THR A 185 -4.40 -0.75 2.00
N GLU A 186 -3.64 -1.02 3.06
CA GLU A 186 -3.51 -0.12 4.20
C GLU A 186 -2.04 0.20 4.49
N ALA A 187 -1.74 1.49 4.67
CA ALA A 187 -0.53 1.93 5.35
C ALA A 187 -0.90 2.71 6.62
N GLY A 188 -0.47 2.22 7.79
CA GLY A 188 -0.82 2.84 9.07
C GLY A 188 -0.37 4.30 9.19
N TRP A 189 0.77 4.65 8.59
CA TRP A 189 1.37 5.98 8.62
C TRP A 189 1.76 6.46 7.24
N TYR A 190 2.88 5.96 6.70
CA TYR A 190 3.44 6.43 5.43
C TYR A 190 3.23 5.39 4.33
N ALA A 191 2.72 5.83 3.19
CA ALA A 191 2.69 5.08 1.94
C ALA A 191 3.61 5.76 0.92
N ASP A 192 4.89 5.41 0.97
CA ASP A 192 5.91 5.90 0.02
C ASP A 192 6.02 4.94 -1.16
N GLY A 193 5.31 5.24 -2.25
CA GLY A 193 5.34 4.42 -3.46
C GLY A 193 3.98 4.26 -4.12
N ILE A 194 3.59 3.02 -4.39
CA ILE A 194 2.39 2.68 -5.18
C ILE A 194 1.47 1.79 -4.36
N GLN A 195 0.22 2.22 -4.18
CA GLN A 195 -0.85 1.42 -3.60
C GLN A 195 -1.97 1.21 -4.62
N LEU A 196 -2.26 -0.06 -4.91
CA LEU A 196 -3.34 -0.47 -5.80
C LEU A 196 -4.32 -1.37 -5.03
N GLY A 197 -5.49 -0.84 -4.71
CA GLY A 197 -6.56 -1.57 -4.05
C GLY A 197 -7.75 -1.78 -4.99
N LEU A 198 -8.28 -3.00 -5.07
CA LEU A 198 -9.50 -3.24 -5.85
C LEU A 198 -10.72 -2.55 -5.22
N LEU A 199 -10.81 -2.46 -3.90
CA LEU A 199 -11.91 -1.75 -3.22
C LEU A 199 -11.41 -0.55 -2.42
N PHE A 200 -10.64 -0.77 -1.37
CA PHE A 200 -10.26 0.26 -0.41
C PHE A 200 -8.73 0.44 -0.36
N THR A 201 -8.28 1.68 -0.52
CA THR A 201 -6.91 2.09 -0.21
C THR A 201 -6.94 3.17 0.88
N GLU A 202 -6.22 2.95 1.97
CA GLU A 202 -6.19 3.88 3.11
C GLU A 202 -4.77 4.09 3.62
N SER A 203 -4.42 5.35 3.88
CA SER A 203 -3.13 5.72 4.49
C SER A 203 -3.27 6.99 5.32
N ARG A 204 -2.30 7.36 6.16
CA ARG A 204 -2.29 8.73 6.73
C ARG A 204 -1.58 9.70 5.80
N TYR A 205 -0.39 9.33 5.35
CA TYR A 205 0.47 10.15 4.52
C TYR A 205 0.86 9.36 3.27
N THR A 206 0.32 9.74 2.12
CA THR A 206 0.63 9.13 0.84
C THR A 206 1.66 9.97 0.10
N ARG A 207 2.77 9.37 -0.34
CA ARG A 207 3.75 9.99 -1.25
C ARG A 207 3.94 9.09 -2.47
N GLY A 208 3.26 9.41 -3.56
CA GLY A 208 3.31 8.62 -4.79
C GLY A 208 1.94 8.43 -5.42
N ILE A 209 1.56 7.18 -5.71
CA ILE A 209 0.34 6.81 -6.42
C ILE A 209 -0.55 5.97 -5.51
N GLN A 210 -1.79 6.38 -5.31
CA GLN A 210 -2.80 5.62 -4.58
C GLN A 210 -4.06 5.48 -5.41
N ILE A 211 -4.44 4.24 -5.73
CA ILE A 211 -5.61 3.94 -6.55
C ILE A 211 -6.49 2.92 -5.82
N GLY A 212 -7.71 3.32 -5.48
CA GLY A 212 -8.72 2.45 -4.89
C GLY A 212 -9.93 2.29 -5.81
N GLY A 213 -10.33 1.06 -6.13
CA GLY A 213 -11.45 0.84 -7.05
C GLY A 213 -12.83 1.26 -6.52
N LEU A 214 -13.01 1.41 -5.19
CA LEU A 214 -14.14 2.14 -4.61
C LEU A 214 -13.67 3.42 -3.94
N THR A 215 -12.73 3.34 -3.00
CA THR A 215 -12.26 4.52 -2.27
C THR A 215 -10.75 4.59 -2.17
N ALA A 216 -10.22 5.80 -2.28
CA ALA A 216 -8.86 6.14 -1.88
C ALA A 216 -8.90 7.23 -0.81
N ARG A 217 -8.34 6.94 0.37
CA ARG A 217 -8.38 7.85 1.52
C ARG A 217 -6.98 8.08 2.09
N ALA A 218 -6.69 9.35 2.35
CA ALA A 218 -5.54 9.77 3.13
C ALA A 218 -5.87 10.95 4.05
N LYS A 219 -4.99 11.26 5.01
CA LYS A 219 -5.00 12.60 5.63
C LYS A 219 -4.30 13.59 4.73
N GLU A 220 -3.11 13.22 4.28
CA GLU A 220 -2.33 14.01 3.33
C GLU A 220 -1.89 13.14 2.15
N THR A 221 -2.05 13.69 0.95
CA THR A 221 -1.59 13.09 -0.29
C THR A 221 -0.57 14.00 -0.93
N THR A 222 0.57 13.44 -1.35
CA THR A 222 1.53 14.06 -2.26
C THR A 222 1.66 13.19 -3.50
N GLY A 223 1.07 13.59 -4.63
CA GLY A 223 1.18 12.87 -5.91
C GLY A 223 -0.13 12.67 -6.66
N VAL A 224 -0.52 11.40 -6.87
CA VAL A 224 -1.74 10.99 -7.60
C VAL A 224 -2.63 10.14 -6.70
N GLN A 225 -3.89 10.55 -6.52
CA GLN A 225 -4.88 9.79 -5.76
C GLN A 225 -6.18 9.62 -6.57
N LEU A 226 -6.54 8.38 -6.87
CA LEU A 226 -7.73 8.05 -7.64
C LEU A 226 -8.62 7.07 -6.89
N GLY A 227 -9.89 7.41 -6.77
CA GLY A 227 -10.94 6.54 -6.23
C GLY A 227 -11.96 6.20 -7.30
N GLY A 228 -12.52 4.99 -7.32
CA GLY A 228 -13.63 4.70 -8.22
C GLY A 228 -14.86 5.56 -7.88
N LEU A 229 -15.30 5.52 -6.63
CA LEU A 229 -16.41 6.34 -6.14
C LEU A 229 -15.93 7.57 -5.38
N MET A 230 -14.91 7.42 -4.54
CA MET A 230 -14.45 8.51 -3.66
C MET A 230 -12.93 8.61 -3.57
N ALA A 231 -12.40 9.83 -3.72
CA ALA A 231 -11.02 10.16 -3.36
C ALA A 231 -11.04 11.23 -2.27
N LYS A 232 -10.40 10.99 -1.13
CA LYS A 232 -10.48 11.87 0.04
C LYS A 232 -9.11 12.12 0.66
N SER A 233 -8.78 13.39 0.87
CA SER A 233 -7.61 13.85 1.63
C SER A 233 -8.06 14.77 2.77
N ASP A 234 -8.11 14.27 4.01
CA ASP A 234 -8.73 14.99 5.14
C ASP A 234 -8.10 16.38 5.43
N ILE A 235 -6.80 16.53 5.19
CA ILE A 235 -6.04 17.75 5.48
C ILE A 235 -5.54 18.39 4.18
N LYS A 236 -4.86 17.62 3.32
CA LYS A 236 -4.18 18.20 2.15
C LYS A 236 -4.05 17.22 0.99
N ALA A 237 -4.36 17.66 -0.21
CA ALA A 237 -3.96 17.04 -1.46
C ALA A 237 -2.99 17.99 -2.19
N ASP A 238 -1.71 17.67 -2.11
CA ASP A 238 -0.63 18.30 -2.87
C ASP A 238 -0.29 17.36 -4.04
N GLY A 239 -0.25 17.82 -5.28
CA GLY A 239 0.14 16.91 -6.35
C GLY A 239 -0.44 17.29 -7.68
N ILE A 240 -0.47 16.31 -8.58
CA ILE A 240 -0.82 16.54 -9.98
C ILE A 240 -2.30 16.23 -10.21
N LEU A 241 -2.82 15.19 -9.53
CA LEU A 241 -4.13 14.65 -9.84
C LEU A 241 -4.82 14.04 -8.62
N GLN A 242 -6.05 14.47 -8.36
CA GLN A 242 -6.96 13.79 -7.43
C GLN A 242 -8.30 13.59 -8.13
N GLY A 243 -8.90 12.41 -8.04
CA GLY A 243 -10.25 12.30 -8.61
C GLY A 243 -10.99 11.01 -8.39
N ALA A 244 -12.29 11.10 -8.61
CA ALA A 244 -13.21 9.98 -8.55
C ALA A 244 -14.42 10.14 -9.48
N ILE A 245 -15.31 9.15 -9.49
CA ILE A 245 -16.58 9.29 -10.19
C ILE A 245 -17.55 10.12 -9.35
N ILE A 246 -17.76 9.81 -8.07
CA ILE A 246 -18.83 10.48 -7.29
C ILE A 246 -18.29 11.68 -6.53
N LEU A 247 -17.27 11.50 -5.69
CA LEU A 247 -16.82 12.55 -4.78
C LEU A 247 -15.30 12.64 -4.74
N ALA A 248 -14.75 13.82 -4.95
CA ALA A 248 -13.38 14.14 -4.59
C ALA A 248 -13.38 15.20 -3.48
N GLU A 249 -12.69 14.91 -2.38
CA GLU A 249 -12.63 15.77 -1.19
C GLU A 249 -11.18 16.05 -0.80
N ALA A 250 -10.87 17.32 -0.52
CA ALA A 250 -9.60 17.73 0.04
C ALA A 250 -9.78 18.84 1.08
N GLY A 251 -9.01 18.86 2.16
CA GLY A 251 -8.91 20.05 3.01
C GLY A 251 -8.30 21.21 2.23
N ASP A 252 -6.99 21.13 1.98
CA ASP A 252 -6.26 22.02 1.08
C ASP A 252 -5.94 21.29 -0.23
N LEU A 253 -6.33 21.84 -1.36
CA LEU A 253 -5.90 21.39 -2.69
C LEU A 253 -4.79 22.33 -3.20
N LYS A 254 -3.59 21.82 -3.51
CA LYS A 254 -2.46 22.66 -3.99
C LYS A 254 -1.82 22.09 -5.25
N GLY A 255 -1.73 22.92 -6.29
CA GLY A 255 -1.09 22.59 -7.56
C GLY A 255 -1.77 21.46 -8.34
N CYS A 256 -3.00 21.11 -7.98
CA CYS A 256 -3.63 19.85 -8.36
C CYS A 256 -4.82 20.04 -9.30
N LEU A 257 -4.97 19.11 -10.25
CA LEU A 257 -6.22 18.90 -10.97
C LEU A 257 -7.11 17.96 -10.16
N GLN A 258 -8.23 18.47 -9.64
CA GLN A 258 -9.23 17.68 -8.95
C GLN A 258 -10.44 17.41 -9.84
N PHE A 259 -10.93 16.16 -9.91
CA PHE A 259 -12.14 15.85 -10.68
C PHE A 259 -13.10 14.87 -10.02
N ALA A 260 -14.40 15.12 -10.20
CA ALA A 260 -15.50 14.24 -9.78
C ALA A 260 -16.60 14.21 -10.85
N LEU A 261 -16.47 13.29 -11.82
CA LEU A 261 -17.21 13.34 -13.09
C LEU A 261 -18.72 13.07 -12.98
N GLY A 262 -19.15 12.38 -11.92
CA GLY A 262 -20.52 11.95 -11.67
C GLY A 262 -21.25 12.80 -10.63
N ALA A 263 -20.54 13.47 -9.73
CA ALA A 263 -21.15 14.43 -8.81
C ALA A 263 -20.25 15.62 -8.47
N ALA A 264 -19.50 15.57 -7.38
CA ALA A 264 -19.02 16.79 -6.72
C ALA A 264 -17.55 16.78 -6.31
N ASN A 265 -16.93 17.95 -6.41
CA ASN A 265 -15.68 18.26 -5.71
C ASN A 265 -16.00 19.08 -4.46
N VAL A 266 -15.31 18.78 -3.37
CA VAL A 266 -15.40 19.54 -2.11
C VAL A 266 -14.00 19.88 -1.62
N THR A 267 -13.72 21.16 -1.45
CA THR A 267 -12.43 21.65 -0.97
C THR A 267 -12.58 22.69 0.13
N GLY A 268 -11.58 22.80 1.01
CA GLY A 268 -11.42 23.95 1.90
C GLY A 268 -10.78 25.09 1.11
N GLU A 269 -9.45 25.07 1.00
CA GLU A 269 -8.71 26.01 0.17
C GLU A 269 -8.28 25.34 -1.13
N SER A 270 -8.52 25.99 -2.28
CA SER A 270 -8.20 25.43 -3.59
C SER A 270 -7.24 26.31 -4.37
N ASP A 271 -6.01 25.86 -4.56
CA ASP A 271 -5.05 26.35 -5.56
C ASP A 271 -4.91 25.30 -6.67
N GLY A 272 -5.65 25.49 -7.77
CA GLY A 272 -5.67 24.52 -8.87
C GLY A 272 -6.91 24.55 -9.76
N VAL A 273 -7.20 23.41 -10.38
CA VAL A 273 -8.33 23.25 -11.30
C VAL A 273 -9.28 22.18 -10.77
N GLN A 274 -10.55 22.51 -10.67
CA GLN A 274 -11.61 21.60 -10.25
C GLN A 274 -12.62 21.36 -11.38
N LEU A 275 -12.82 20.10 -11.75
CA LEU A 275 -13.79 19.68 -12.77
C LEU A 275 -14.83 18.73 -12.16
N ALA A 276 -16.09 19.16 -12.06
CA ALA A 276 -17.15 18.37 -11.46
C ALA A 276 -18.32 18.13 -12.44
N GLY A 277 -18.93 16.94 -12.38
CA GLY A 277 -20.10 16.60 -13.18
C GLY A 277 -21.32 17.44 -12.81
N LEU A 278 -21.53 17.68 -11.51
CA LEU A 278 -22.67 18.43 -10.99
C LEU A 278 -22.22 19.69 -10.26
N SER A 279 -21.26 19.61 -9.34
CA SER A 279 -20.96 20.74 -8.46
C SER A 279 -19.55 20.83 -7.90
N THR A 280 -19.06 22.05 -7.72
CA THR A 280 -17.92 22.34 -6.82
C THR A 280 -18.40 23.07 -5.58
N MET A 281 -17.76 22.81 -4.45
CA MET A 281 -17.92 23.58 -3.22
C MET A 281 -16.54 23.81 -2.61
N ALA A 282 -16.14 25.07 -2.47
CA ALA A 282 -14.84 25.45 -1.92
C ALA A 282 -14.97 26.56 -0.88
N GLY A 283 -14.05 26.62 0.10
CA GLY A 283 -13.87 27.76 0.99
C GLY A 283 -13.38 28.99 0.22
N SER A 284 -12.20 28.87 -0.39
CA SER A 284 -11.66 29.87 -1.33
C SER A 284 -11.02 29.19 -2.55
N LEU A 285 -10.90 29.95 -3.64
CA LEU A 285 -10.40 29.47 -4.92
C LEU A 285 -9.34 30.43 -5.49
N ASP A 286 -8.15 29.91 -5.78
CA ASP A 286 -7.19 30.47 -6.75
C ASP A 286 -7.09 29.48 -7.92
N GLY A 287 -7.69 29.83 -9.06
CA GLY A 287 -7.69 28.98 -10.25
C GLY A 287 -9.03 28.87 -10.97
N LEU A 288 -9.41 27.65 -11.37
CA LEU A 288 -10.57 27.39 -12.23
C LEU A 288 -11.50 26.33 -11.63
N GLU A 289 -12.78 26.67 -11.50
CA GLU A 289 -13.86 25.72 -11.21
C GLU A 289 -14.78 25.57 -12.42
N VAL A 290 -15.04 24.33 -12.82
CA VAL A 290 -16.02 23.98 -13.85
C VAL A 290 -16.97 22.92 -13.31
N ALA A 291 -18.27 23.22 -13.29
CA ALA A 291 -19.30 22.27 -12.89
C ALA A 291 -20.48 22.25 -13.86
N GLY A 292 -21.18 21.11 -13.90
CA GLY A 292 -22.39 20.99 -14.71
C GLY A 292 -23.55 21.86 -14.21
N ILE A 293 -23.76 21.99 -12.90
CA ILE A 293 -24.93 22.70 -12.36
C ILE A 293 -24.51 24.00 -11.68
N TRP A 294 -23.64 23.92 -10.69
CA TRP A 294 -23.28 25.06 -9.85
C TRP A 294 -21.89 24.98 -9.25
N ASN A 295 -21.26 26.14 -9.09
CA ASN A 295 -20.05 26.33 -8.30
C ASN A 295 -20.38 27.21 -7.09
N TYR A 296 -19.93 26.81 -5.90
CA TYR A 296 -20.16 27.56 -4.68
C TYR A 296 -18.85 27.78 -3.91
N VAL A 297 -18.39 29.03 -3.84
CA VAL A 297 -17.23 29.44 -3.04
C VAL A 297 -17.70 30.28 -1.87
N PHE A 298 -17.26 29.98 -0.66
CA PHE A 298 -17.74 30.69 0.54
C PHE A 298 -17.13 32.08 0.70
N GLU A 299 -15.86 32.26 0.32
CA GLU A 299 -15.12 33.50 0.49
C GLU A 299 -14.64 34.04 -0.87
N ASP A 300 -13.34 33.93 -1.16
CA ASP A 300 -12.68 34.60 -2.28
C ASP A 300 -12.51 33.69 -3.49
N VAL A 301 -12.79 34.24 -4.68
CA VAL A 301 -12.43 33.68 -5.97
C VAL A 301 -11.41 34.58 -6.63
N GLN A 302 -10.23 34.04 -6.91
CA GLN A 302 -9.22 34.60 -7.80
C GLN A 302 -9.11 33.67 -9.01
N GLY A 303 -9.72 34.04 -10.14
CA GLY A 303 -9.72 33.20 -11.34
C GLY A 303 -11.08 33.09 -12.00
N ALA A 304 -11.55 31.87 -12.27
CA ALA A 304 -12.78 31.66 -13.03
C ALA A 304 -13.70 30.58 -12.43
N GLN A 305 -15.00 30.88 -12.42
CA GLN A 305 -16.06 29.90 -12.15
C GLN A 305 -16.95 29.77 -13.39
N VAL A 306 -17.11 28.52 -13.85
CA VAL A 306 -17.95 28.18 -15.00
C VAL A 306 -18.95 27.12 -14.58
N ALA A 307 -20.23 27.44 -14.62
CA ALA A 307 -21.31 26.50 -14.35
C ALA A 307 -22.50 26.78 -15.27
N LEU A 308 -23.32 25.77 -15.57
CA LEU A 308 -24.50 26.01 -16.41
C LEU A 308 -25.50 26.93 -15.69
N LEU A 309 -25.84 26.65 -14.43
CA LEU A 309 -26.93 27.37 -13.76
C LEU A 309 -26.44 28.49 -12.85
N TYR A 310 -25.52 28.19 -11.93
CA TYR A 310 -25.27 29.09 -10.81
C TYR A 310 -23.80 29.16 -10.38
N ASN A 311 -23.24 30.37 -10.32
CA ASN A 311 -21.96 30.62 -9.65
C ASN A 311 -22.17 31.53 -8.44
N HIS A 312 -21.53 31.18 -7.33
CA HIS A 312 -21.54 31.96 -6.10
C HIS A 312 -20.13 32.12 -5.54
N ALA A 313 -19.85 33.33 -5.07
CA ALA A 313 -18.68 33.67 -4.26
C ALA A 313 -18.98 34.94 -3.45
N ARG A 314 -18.27 35.18 -2.35
CA ARG A 314 -18.41 36.46 -1.63
C ARG A 314 -17.69 37.57 -2.36
N TYR A 315 -16.43 37.32 -2.71
CA TYR A 315 -15.56 38.23 -3.43
C TYR A 315 -15.06 37.55 -4.70
N VAL A 316 -15.19 38.24 -5.84
CA VAL A 316 -14.73 37.70 -7.13
C VAL A 316 -13.72 38.65 -7.74
N ARG A 317 -12.49 38.19 -7.90
CA ARG A 317 -11.49 38.75 -8.80
C ARG A 317 -11.33 37.85 -10.02
N GLY A 318 -12.04 38.16 -11.10
CA GLY A 318 -11.97 37.39 -12.34
C GLY A 318 -13.31 37.18 -13.03
N LEU A 319 -13.60 35.94 -13.44
CA LEU A 319 -14.74 35.62 -14.31
C LEU A 319 -15.77 34.71 -13.62
N GLN A 320 -17.05 35.05 -13.74
CA GLN A 320 -18.14 34.08 -13.54
C GLN A 320 -18.95 33.93 -14.83
N LEU A 321 -19.13 32.68 -15.28
CA LEU A 321 -19.92 32.33 -16.45
C LEU A 321 -20.99 31.30 -16.08
N GLY A 322 -22.26 31.68 -16.24
CA GLY A 322 -23.40 30.82 -15.97
C GLY A 322 -24.72 31.57 -16.14
N LEU A 323 -25.87 30.89 -16.10
CA LEU A 323 -27.16 31.60 -16.23
C LEU A 323 -27.37 32.62 -15.11
N ILE A 324 -26.93 32.30 -13.90
CA ILE A 324 -27.02 33.15 -12.72
C ILE A 324 -25.63 33.26 -12.09
N ASN A 325 -25.13 34.48 -11.94
CA ASN A 325 -23.88 34.77 -11.23
C ASN A 325 -24.18 35.68 -10.05
N HIS A 326 -23.63 35.34 -8.89
CA HIS A 326 -23.86 36.09 -7.66
C HIS A 326 -22.56 36.30 -6.89
N CYS A 327 -22.30 37.56 -6.51
CA CYS A 327 -21.31 37.86 -5.48
C CYS A 327 -21.67 39.08 -4.63
N GLU A 328 -20.92 39.32 -3.56
CA GLU A 328 -21.06 40.55 -2.77
C GLU A 328 -20.30 41.70 -3.43
N ARG A 329 -19.07 41.43 -3.90
CA ARG A 329 -18.23 42.39 -4.61
C ARG A 329 -17.51 41.73 -5.79
N LEU A 330 -17.35 42.49 -6.87
CA LEU A 330 -16.76 42.06 -8.13
C LEU A 330 -15.60 42.98 -8.53
N ASP A 331 -14.50 42.37 -8.95
CA ASP A 331 -13.35 42.94 -9.66
C ASP A 331 -13.09 42.03 -10.89
N GLY A 332 -13.90 42.23 -11.93
CA GLY A 332 -13.88 41.42 -13.14
C GLY A 332 -15.21 41.41 -13.90
N VAL A 333 -15.58 40.24 -14.42
CA VAL A 333 -16.67 40.08 -15.38
C VAL A 333 -17.63 38.97 -14.95
N GLN A 334 -18.93 39.23 -15.06
CA GLN A 334 -19.97 38.21 -15.00
C GLN A 334 -20.70 38.16 -16.35
N ILE A 335 -20.89 36.95 -16.88
CA ILE A 335 -21.65 36.70 -18.11
C ILE A 335 -22.77 35.71 -17.78
N GLY A 336 -24.01 36.16 -17.94
CA GLY A 336 -25.18 35.39 -17.53
C GLY A 336 -26.50 36.11 -17.73
N LEU A 337 -27.62 35.39 -17.71
CA LEU A 337 -28.94 36.00 -17.79
C LEU A 337 -29.22 36.93 -16.60
N ILE A 338 -28.72 36.56 -15.42
CA ILE A 338 -28.86 37.33 -14.19
C ILE A 338 -27.49 37.45 -13.53
N ASN A 339 -26.95 38.66 -13.47
CA ASN A 339 -25.68 38.95 -12.81
C ASN A 339 -25.94 39.86 -11.61
N THR A 340 -25.68 39.39 -10.40
CA THR A 340 -25.95 40.12 -9.15
C THR A 340 -24.67 40.40 -8.37
N VAL A 341 -24.47 41.67 -8.00
CA VAL A 341 -23.44 42.10 -7.04
C VAL A 341 -24.11 42.98 -5.98
N LYS A 342 -23.87 42.70 -4.70
CA LYS A 342 -24.54 43.44 -3.61
C LYS A 342 -23.96 44.83 -3.38
N GLU A 343 -22.64 44.97 -3.36
CA GLU A 343 -21.92 46.19 -3.00
C GLU A 343 -21.72 47.12 -4.21
N CYS A 344 -22.82 47.52 -4.88
CA CYS A 344 -22.74 48.39 -6.05
C CYS A 344 -24.02 49.25 -6.24
N ARG A 345 -23.96 50.21 -7.17
CA ARG A 345 -25.08 51.12 -7.46
C ARG A 345 -26.28 50.43 -8.11
N PHE A 346 -26.04 49.42 -8.93
CA PHE A 346 -27.07 48.63 -9.62
C PHE A 346 -26.85 47.15 -9.33
N SER A 347 -27.66 46.59 -8.43
CA SER A 347 -27.39 45.26 -7.91
C SER A 347 -27.50 44.17 -8.97
N THR A 348 -28.41 44.28 -9.94
CA THR A 348 -28.65 43.24 -10.96
C THR A 348 -28.51 43.79 -12.38
N CYS A 349 -27.74 43.10 -13.23
CA CYS A 349 -27.56 43.41 -14.64
C CYS A 349 -27.82 42.16 -15.52
N PRO A 350 -28.59 42.28 -16.62
CA PRO A 350 -28.78 41.18 -17.56
C PRO A 350 -27.59 41.03 -18.52
N LEU A 351 -27.35 39.81 -18.99
CA LEU A 351 -26.38 39.40 -20.02
C LEU A 351 -24.90 39.58 -19.67
N LEU A 352 -24.48 40.80 -19.34
CA LEU A 352 -23.09 41.15 -19.10
C LEU A 352 -22.99 42.14 -17.95
N ARG A 353 -22.01 41.90 -17.07
CA ARG A 353 -21.58 42.84 -16.05
C ARG A 353 -20.05 42.91 -16.00
N VAL A 354 -19.54 44.12 -15.87
CA VAL A 354 -18.12 44.42 -15.71
C VAL A 354 -17.96 45.41 -14.55
N ASP A 355 -17.03 45.15 -13.64
CA ASP A 355 -16.74 45.97 -12.46
C ASP A 355 -15.24 45.87 -12.14
N PHE A 356 -14.58 46.96 -11.74
CA PHE A 356 -13.13 47.01 -11.43
C PHE A 356 -12.89 47.99 -10.28
#